data_AF-A0A4Z0V162-F1
#
_entry.id   AF-A0A4Z0V162-F1
#
_cell.length_a   1.000
_cell.length_b   1.000
_cell.length_c   1.000
_cell.angle_alpha   90.00
_cell.angle_beta   90.00
_cell.angle_gamma   90.00
#
_symmetry.space_group_name_H-M   'P 1'
#
loop_
_entity.id
_entity.type
_entity.pdbx_description
1 polymer ?
#
loop_
_entity_poly.entity_id
_entity_poly.type
_entity_poly.pdbx_seq_one_letter_code
_entity_poly.pdbx_strand_id
1 'polypeptide(L)'
;MSGLRLKLAMLDNKHKAELGQRKRPKNLRVFYGWAKVGKIRKKEAISVIFENEKMRDEKTLRAIAKYQHTVYVRQQTDTEIQDAIGSTRMFSEYSIFLSEKRLHGSLELALKANSDADKNHVSDDERAKIADALRSHYIENHPGYKEPTIQQEINF
;
A
#
# COMPACT_ATOMS: atom_id res chain seq x y z
N MET A 1 -19.30 -23.51 33.12
CA MET A 1 -19.05 -23.25 31.68
C MET A 1 -19.42 -24.49 30.89
N SER A 2 -20.40 -24.45 29.99
CA SER A 2 -20.90 -25.65 29.29
C SER A 2 -19.83 -26.22 28.33
N GLY A 3 -19.80 -27.55 28.17
CA GLY A 3 -18.81 -28.24 27.31
C GLY A 3 -18.83 -27.81 25.83
N LEU A 4 -19.92 -27.17 25.39
CA LEU A 4 -20.07 -26.63 24.04
C LEU A 4 -19.18 -25.40 23.80
N ARG A 5 -19.04 -24.52 24.79
CA ARG A 5 -18.16 -23.33 24.71
C ARG A 5 -16.68 -23.72 24.64
N LEU A 6 -16.29 -24.76 25.39
CA LEU A 6 -14.92 -25.32 25.36
C LEU A 6 -14.59 -25.95 24.00
N LYS A 7 -15.51 -26.73 23.42
CA LYS A 7 -15.33 -27.29 22.07
C LYS A 7 -15.22 -26.21 21.00
N LEU A 8 -16.03 -25.15 21.08
CA LEU A 8 -15.94 -24.02 20.15
C LEU A 8 -14.58 -23.31 20.25
N ALA A 9 -14.12 -23.00 21.47
CA ALA A 9 -12.83 -22.36 21.70
C ALA A 9 -11.64 -23.22 21.21
N MET A 10 -11.73 -24.55 21.37
CA MET A 10 -10.71 -25.47 20.84
C MET A 10 -10.71 -25.54 19.31
N LEU A 11 -11.88 -25.51 18.66
CA LEU A 11 -11.99 -25.44 17.22
C LEU A 11 -11.42 -24.14 16.66
N ASP A 12 -11.71 -23.01 17.30
CA ASP A 12 -11.17 -21.70 16.91
C ASP A 12 -9.65 -21.63 17.07
N ASN A 13 -9.10 -22.17 18.17
CA ASN A 13 -7.66 -22.23 18.39
C ASN A 13 -6.96 -23.18 17.41
N LYS A 14 -7.59 -24.31 17.08
CA LYS A 14 -7.07 -25.24 16.08
C LYS A 14 -7.09 -24.63 14.68
N HIS A 15 -8.16 -23.91 14.33
CA HIS A 15 -8.28 -23.22 13.05
C HIS A 15 -7.27 -22.06 12.93
N LYS A 16 -7.05 -21.29 14.01
CA LYS A 16 -5.98 -20.27 14.08
C LYS A 16 -4.58 -20.90 13.95
N ALA A 17 -4.34 -22.04 14.58
CA ALA A 17 -3.08 -22.77 14.46
C ALA A 17 -2.85 -23.32 13.04
N GLU A 18 -3.89 -23.83 12.38
CA GLU A 18 -3.84 -24.31 10.99
C GLU A 18 -3.64 -23.16 9.98
N LEU A 19 -4.26 -22.00 10.20
CA LEU A 19 -3.98 -20.77 9.43
C LEU A 19 -2.51 -20.34 9.56
N GLY A 20 -1.94 -20.44 10.78
CA GLY A 20 -0.53 -20.16 11.03
C GLY A 20 0.44 -21.14 10.35
N GLN A 21 -0.04 -22.32 9.91
CA GLN A 21 0.77 -23.39 9.29
C GLN A 21 0.69 -23.44 7.76
N ARG A 22 -0.11 -22.60 7.09
CA ARG A 22 -0.11 -22.52 5.62
C ARG A 22 1.30 -22.14 5.13
N LYS A 23 1.96 -23.05 4.39
CA LYS A 23 3.29 -22.81 3.79
C LYS A 23 3.24 -21.57 2.91
N ARG A 24 4.05 -20.59 3.28
CA ARG A 24 3.98 -19.19 2.84
C ARG A 24 4.40 -19.03 1.37
N PRO A 25 3.69 -18.22 0.56
CA PRO A 25 4.27 -17.70 -0.67
C PRO A 25 5.37 -16.69 -0.32
N LYS A 26 6.63 -17.00 -0.63
CA LYS A 26 7.81 -16.16 -0.31
C LYS A 26 7.93 -14.87 -1.14
N ASN A 27 7.02 -14.63 -2.08
CA ASN A 27 7.18 -13.59 -3.10
C ASN A 27 5.87 -12.77 -3.22
N LEU A 28 5.42 -12.18 -2.10
CA LEU A 28 4.34 -11.19 -2.12
C LEU A 28 4.94 -9.83 -2.49
N ARG A 29 4.20 -9.05 -3.28
CA ARG A 29 4.67 -7.75 -3.79
C ARG A 29 4.01 -6.57 -3.11
N VAL A 30 4.63 -5.42 -3.29
CA VAL A 30 4.05 -4.10 -3.05
C VAL A 30 4.05 -3.32 -4.36
N PHE A 31 2.89 -2.78 -4.73
CA PHE A 31 2.68 -2.00 -5.94
C PHE A 31 2.51 -0.52 -5.59
N TYR A 32 3.38 0.31 -6.15
CA TYR A 32 3.35 1.76 -6.00
C TYR A 32 2.89 2.42 -7.29
N GLY A 33 2.22 3.55 -7.17
CA GLY A 33 1.59 4.21 -8.31
C GLY A 33 0.42 5.11 -7.91
N TRP A 34 -0.30 5.59 -8.91
CA TRP A 34 -1.33 6.61 -8.74
C TRP A 34 -2.74 6.01 -8.80
N ALA A 35 -3.59 6.38 -7.85
CA ALA A 35 -4.97 5.93 -7.83
C ALA A 35 -5.70 6.31 -9.13
N LYS A 36 -6.36 5.34 -9.76
CA LYS A 36 -7.10 5.56 -11.01
C LYS A 36 -8.42 6.26 -10.71
N VAL A 37 -8.47 7.57 -10.95
CA VAL A 37 -9.68 8.38 -10.77
C VAL A 37 -10.73 8.00 -11.82
N GLY A 38 -11.98 7.91 -11.41
CA GLY A 38 -13.09 7.50 -12.27
C GLY A 38 -14.44 7.59 -11.59
N LYS A 39 -15.34 6.63 -11.86
CA LYS A 39 -16.69 6.62 -11.25
C LYS A 39 -16.66 6.31 -9.75
N ILE A 40 -15.74 5.44 -9.32
CA ILE A 40 -15.64 4.97 -7.94
C ILE A 40 -14.66 5.83 -7.14
N ARG A 41 -13.42 5.94 -7.61
CA ARG A 41 -12.40 6.78 -6.97
C ARG A 41 -12.50 8.20 -7.50
N LYS A 42 -12.70 9.17 -6.61
CA LYS A 42 -12.90 10.58 -6.96
C LYS A 42 -11.72 11.47 -6.62
N LYS A 43 -10.74 10.96 -5.88
CA LYS A 43 -9.62 11.72 -5.36
C LYS A 43 -8.32 11.14 -5.89
N GLU A 44 -7.45 12.04 -6.28
CA GLU A 44 -6.07 11.72 -6.64
C GLU A 44 -5.27 11.37 -5.38
N ALA A 45 -4.51 10.29 -5.47
CA ALA A 45 -3.71 9.78 -4.37
C ALA A 45 -2.55 8.93 -4.86
N ILE A 46 -1.45 8.94 -4.11
CA ILE A 46 -0.51 7.82 -4.16
C ILE A 46 -1.25 6.62 -3.58
N SER A 47 -1.27 5.52 -4.32
CA SER A 47 -1.83 4.24 -3.92
C SER A 47 -0.66 3.30 -3.65
N VAL A 48 -0.69 2.56 -2.55
CA VAL A 48 0.31 1.54 -2.22
C VAL A 48 -0.45 0.26 -1.91
N ILE A 49 -0.33 -0.73 -2.79
CA ILE A 49 -1.10 -1.97 -2.69
C ILE A 49 -0.18 -3.13 -2.33
N PHE A 50 -0.48 -3.79 -1.22
CA PHE A 50 0.20 -4.98 -0.72
C PHE A 50 -0.57 -6.23 -1.16
N GLU A 51 0.12 -7.23 -1.72
CA GLU A 51 -0.45 -8.58 -1.86
C GLU A 51 -0.51 -9.26 -0.49
N ASN A 52 -1.66 -9.82 -0.14
CA ASN A 52 -1.78 -10.65 1.06
C ASN A 52 -1.76 -12.15 0.72
N GLU A 53 -2.10 -12.51 -0.52
CA GLU A 53 -2.05 -13.89 -0.99
C GLU A 53 -1.73 -13.95 -2.49
N LYS A 54 -1.11 -15.04 -2.93
CA LYS A 54 -0.61 -15.19 -4.29
C LYS A 54 -1.71 -15.63 -5.25
N MET A 55 -1.83 -14.92 -6.36
CA MET A 55 -2.62 -15.34 -7.53
C MET A 55 -1.71 -15.53 -8.74
N ARG A 56 -2.27 -16.01 -9.86
CA ARG A 56 -1.58 -15.96 -11.16
C ARG A 56 -1.24 -14.51 -11.50
N ASP A 57 -0.01 -14.24 -11.92
CA ASP A 57 0.49 -12.88 -12.14
C ASP A 57 -0.40 -12.06 -13.08
N GLU A 58 -0.82 -12.63 -14.20
CA GLU A 58 -1.72 -11.95 -15.15
C GLU A 58 -3.06 -11.56 -14.49
N LYS A 59 -3.56 -12.36 -13.54
CA LYS A 59 -4.78 -12.07 -12.80
C LYS A 59 -4.53 -10.99 -11.73
N THR A 60 -3.40 -11.03 -11.05
CA THR A 60 -2.98 -9.96 -10.11
C THR A 60 -2.87 -8.63 -10.86
N LEU A 61 -2.06 -8.56 -11.92
CA LEU A 61 -1.81 -7.32 -12.64
C LEU A 61 -3.10 -6.73 -13.22
N ARG A 62 -3.99 -7.57 -13.76
CA ARG A 62 -5.33 -7.13 -14.20
C ARG A 62 -6.21 -6.62 -13.07
N ALA A 63 -6.07 -7.16 -11.85
CA ALA A 63 -6.80 -6.66 -10.70
C ALA A 63 -6.25 -5.30 -10.24
N ILE A 64 -4.93 -5.18 -10.07
CA ILE A 64 -4.25 -3.95 -9.64
C ILE A 64 -4.48 -2.80 -10.64
N ALA A 65 -4.41 -3.08 -11.94
CA ALA A 65 -4.63 -2.09 -13.00
C ALA A 65 -6.04 -1.47 -13.02
N LYS A 66 -7.02 -2.05 -12.30
CA LYS A 66 -8.34 -1.45 -12.11
C LYS A 66 -8.33 -0.33 -11.07
N TYR A 67 -7.43 -0.41 -10.10
CA TYR A 67 -7.36 0.51 -8.96
C TYR A 67 -6.32 1.62 -9.17
N GLN A 68 -5.26 1.34 -9.93
CA GLN A 68 -4.06 2.14 -9.91
C GLN A 68 -3.31 2.10 -11.25
N HIS A 69 -2.63 3.20 -11.57
CA HIS A 69 -1.53 3.26 -12.54
C HIS A 69 -0.23 2.91 -11.81
N THR A 70 0.15 1.63 -11.84
CA THR A 70 1.38 1.13 -11.18
C THR A 70 2.62 1.64 -11.91
N VAL A 71 3.57 2.19 -11.15
CA VAL A 71 4.83 2.75 -11.66
C VAL A 71 6.06 2.02 -11.11
N TYR A 72 5.93 1.38 -9.95
CA TYR A 72 7.02 0.66 -9.31
C TYR A 72 6.50 -0.55 -8.54
N VAL A 73 7.28 -1.64 -8.51
CA VAL A 73 6.94 -2.88 -7.82
C VAL A 73 8.16 -3.41 -7.10
N ARG A 74 8.01 -3.76 -5.82
CA ARG A 74 9.03 -4.46 -5.03
C ARG A 74 8.48 -5.72 -4.37
N GLN A 75 9.37 -6.51 -3.81
CA GLN A 75 8.99 -7.59 -2.90
C GLN A 75 8.71 -7.02 -1.51
N GLN A 76 7.80 -7.68 -0.79
CA GLN A 76 7.57 -7.40 0.63
C GLN A 76 8.73 -7.91 1.48
N THR A 77 9.00 -7.21 2.56
CA THR A 77 9.88 -7.63 3.65
C THR A 77 9.26 -8.75 4.46
N ASP A 78 10.09 -9.48 5.23
CA ASP A 78 9.60 -10.56 6.08
C ASP A 78 8.59 -10.10 7.14
N THR A 79 8.69 -8.83 7.59
CA THR A 79 7.76 -8.21 8.53
C THR A 79 6.42 -7.92 7.87
N GLU A 80 6.42 -7.32 6.68
CA GLU A 80 5.20 -7.04 5.90
C GLU A 80 4.45 -8.34 5.54
N ILE A 81 5.19 -9.42 5.24
CA ILE A 81 4.61 -10.74 4.97
C ILE A 81 3.88 -11.30 6.20
N GLN A 82 4.29 -10.97 7.43
CA GLN A 82 3.55 -11.42 8.62
C GLN A 82 2.18 -10.77 8.71
N ASP A 83 2.06 -9.50 8.34
CA ASP A 83 0.80 -8.75 8.42
C ASP A 83 -0.26 -9.30 7.45
N ALA A 84 0.18 -9.96 6.38
CA ALA A 84 -0.71 -10.68 5.47
C ALA A 84 -1.34 -11.94 6.09
N ILE A 85 -0.77 -12.49 7.17
CA ILE A 85 -1.22 -13.76 7.76
C ILE A 85 -2.63 -13.60 8.34
N GLY A 86 -3.55 -14.46 7.89
CA GLY A 86 -4.94 -14.43 8.34
C GLY A 86 -5.78 -13.33 7.67
N SER A 87 -5.21 -12.57 6.73
CA SER A 87 -5.98 -11.65 5.90
C SER A 87 -6.98 -12.41 5.05
N THR A 88 -8.22 -11.97 5.06
CA THR A 88 -9.30 -12.51 4.22
C THR A 88 -9.37 -11.81 2.85
N ARG A 89 -8.63 -10.71 2.67
CA ARG A 89 -8.61 -9.91 1.44
C ARG A 89 -7.34 -10.21 0.67
N MET A 90 -7.46 -10.35 -0.66
CA MET A 90 -6.32 -10.59 -1.54
C MET A 90 -5.28 -9.47 -1.52
N PHE A 91 -5.74 -8.24 -1.35
CA PHE A 91 -4.92 -7.04 -1.37
C PHE A 91 -5.31 -6.11 -0.21
N SER A 92 -4.32 -5.42 0.33
CA SER A 92 -4.49 -4.29 1.25
C SER A 92 -3.97 -3.04 0.56
N GLU A 93 -4.63 -1.90 0.71
CA GLU A 93 -4.21 -0.66 0.09
C GLU A 93 -4.13 0.46 1.10
N TYR A 94 -3.05 1.23 1.01
CA TYR A 94 -2.90 2.51 1.67
C TYR A 94 -2.92 3.61 0.62
N SER A 95 -3.58 4.73 0.94
CA SER A 95 -3.71 5.86 0.03
C SER A 95 -3.29 7.15 0.72
N ILE A 96 -2.46 7.95 0.04
CA ILE A 96 -2.06 9.29 0.46
C ILE A 96 -2.72 10.26 -0.50
N PHE A 97 -3.80 10.91 -0.05
CA PHE A 97 -4.62 11.76 -0.93
C PHE A 97 -4.02 13.15 -1.02
N LEU A 98 -3.73 13.66 -2.23
CA LEU A 98 -3.17 15.02 -2.41
C LEU A 98 -4.08 16.11 -1.84
N SER A 99 -5.40 15.86 -1.83
CA SER A 99 -6.40 16.75 -1.25
C SER A 99 -6.37 16.86 0.28
N GLU A 100 -5.54 16.07 0.96
CA GLU A 100 -5.43 16.14 2.42
C GLU A 100 -4.95 17.51 2.86
N LYS A 101 -5.58 18.04 3.92
CA LYS A 101 -5.26 19.36 4.45
C LYS A 101 -3.77 19.53 4.73
N ARG A 102 -3.11 18.50 5.28
CA ARG A 102 -1.67 18.54 5.60
C ARG A 102 -0.76 18.58 4.38
N LEU A 103 -1.25 18.18 3.21
CA LEU A 103 -0.47 18.13 1.97
C LEU A 103 -0.75 19.33 1.08
N HIS A 104 -1.92 19.96 1.16
CA HIS A 104 -2.26 21.15 0.35
C HIS A 104 -2.06 20.96 -1.17
N GLY A 105 -2.21 19.74 -1.69
CA GLY A 105 -1.93 19.44 -3.11
C GLY A 105 -0.44 19.38 -3.48
N SER A 106 0.46 19.40 -2.49
CA SER A 106 1.90 19.25 -2.67
C SER A 106 2.26 17.81 -3.03
N LEU A 107 2.90 17.66 -4.19
CA LEU A 107 3.46 16.40 -4.64
C LEU A 107 4.64 16.03 -3.77
N GLU A 108 5.54 16.97 -3.49
CA GLU A 108 6.73 16.69 -2.69
C GLU A 108 6.39 16.29 -1.25
N LEU A 109 5.38 16.92 -0.62
CA LEU A 109 4.89 16.47 0.69
C LEU A 109 4.23 15.09 0.62
N ALA A 110 3.50 14.77 -0.44
CA ALA A 110 2.90 13.44 -0.61
C ALA A 110 3.99 12.36 -0.79
N LEU A 111 5.01 12.62 -1.61
CA LEU A 111 6.16 11.75 -1.81
C LEU A 111 6.96 11.58 -0.51
N LYS A 112 7.17 12.67 0.24
CA LYS A 112 7.82 12.62 1.55
C LYS A 112 6.99 11.78 2.53
N ALA A 113 5.68 11.98 2.59
CA ALA A 113 4.81 11.18 3.45
C ALA A 113 4.85 9.69 3.11
N ASN A 114 4.91 9.34 1.81
CA ASN A 114 5.09 7.97 1.36
C ASN A 114 6.44 7.40 1.82
N SER A 115 7.52 8.15 1.57
CA SER A 115 8.87 7.76 1.97
C SER A 115 8.99 7.57 3.48
N ASP A 116 8.42 8.49 4.27
CA ASP A 116 8.43 8.44 5.73
C ASP A 116 7.67 7.23 6.29
N ALA A 117 6.59 6.80 5.64
CA ALA A 117 5.83 5.61 6.01
C ALA A 117 6.65 4.33 5.80
N ASP A 118 7.46 4.29 4.73
CA ASP A 118 8.25 3.13 4.34
C ASP A 118 9.64 3.06 5.02
N LYS A 119 10.07 4.11 5.72
CA LYS A 119 11.45 4.28 6.20
C LYS A 119 12.03 3.15 7.07
N ASN A 120 11.16 2.40 7.74
CA ASN A 120 11.56 1.30 8.62
C ASN A 120 11.64 -0.05 7.89
N HIS A 121 11.08 -0.13 6.67
CA HIS A 121 10.95 -1.38 5.91
C HIS A 121 11.69 -1.33 4.57
N VAL A 122 11.97 -0.13 4.04
CA VAL A 122 12.54 0.08 2.71
C VAL A 122 13.80 0.94 2.84
N SER A 123 14.88 0.50 2.19
CA SER A 123 16.15 1.24 2.15
C SER A 123 16.00 2.61 1.51
N ASP A 124 16.85 3.56 1.90
CA ASP A 124 16.84 4.93 1.36
C ASP A 124 16.97 4.96 -0.16
N ASP A 125 17.85 4.14 -0.72
CA ASP A 125 18.06 4.04 -2.17
C ASP A 125 16.81 3.53 -2.91
N GLU A 126 16.10 2.56 -2.33
CA GLU A 126 14.86 2.05 -2.93
C GLU A 126 13.70 3.05 -2.75
N ARG A 127 13.61 3.74 -1.62
CA ARG A 127 12.63 4.83 -1.41
C ARG A 127 12.85 5.98 -2.39
N ALA A 128 14.09 6.32 -2.71
CA ALA A 128 14.42 7.31 -3.73
C ALA A 128 13.90 6.88 -5.12
N LYS A 129 14.15 5.63 -5.53
CA LYS A 129 13.63 5.08 -6.80
C LYS A 129 12.11 5.09 -6.88
N ILE A 130 11.44 4.74 -5.78
CA ILE A 130 9.97 4.79 -5.67
C ILE A 130 9.48 6.23 -5.84
N ALA A 131 10.09 7.18 -5.12
CA ALA A 131 9.71 8.59 -5.18
C ALA A 131 9.91 9.16 -6.59
N ASP A 132 11.03 8.85 -7.25
CA ASP A 132 11.31 9.29 -8.61
C ASP A 132 10.31 8.72 -9.62
N ALA A 133 10.00 7.42 -9.54
CA ALA A 133 9.01 6.79 -10.42
C ALA A 133 7.60 7.40 -10.24
N LEU A 134 7.19 7.66 -8.99
CA LEU A 134 5.93 8.33 -8.69
C LEU A 134 5.93 9.78 -9.21
N ARG A 135 7.01 10.53 -8.99
CA ARG A 135 7.16 11.92 -9.43
C ARG A 135 7.09 12.03 -10.95
N SER A 136 7.89 11.24 -11.66
CA SER A 136 7.95 11.27 -13.13
C SER A 136 6.59 11.01 -13.75
N HIS A 137 5.89 9.96 -13.29
CA HIS A 137 4.54 9.66 -13.78
C HIS A 137 3.55 10.79 -13.46
N TYR A 138 3.63 11.41 -12.28
CA TYR A 138 2.75 12.50 -11.91
C TYR A 138 2.92 13.71 -12.82
N ILE A 139 4.16 14.15 -13.02
CA ILE A 139 4.49 15.33 -13.85
C ILE A 139 4.11 15.10 -15.31
N GLU A 140 4.33 13.89 -15.84
CA GLU A 140 3.92 13.53 -17.20
C GLU A 140 2.40 13.65 -17.41
N ASN A 141 1.60 13.28 -16.41
CA ASN A 141 0.15 13.32 -16.48
C ASN A 141 -0.45 14.68 -16.03
N HIS A 142 0.36 15.59 -15.49
CA HIS A 142 -0.06 16.90 -14.99
C HIS A 142 0.87 18.01 -15.49
N PRO A 143 0.89 18.31 -16.81
CA PRO A 143 1.82 19.28 -17.38
C PRO A 143 1.65 20.72 -16.86
N GLY A 144 0.49 21.04 -16.29
CA GLY A 144 0.22 22.34 -15.66
C GLY A 144 0.49 22.39 -14.15
N TYR A 145 0.98 21.30 -13.55
CA TYR A 145 1.24 21.23 -12.13
C TYR A 145 2.31 22.24 -11.70
N LYS A 146 2.06 22.92 -10.59
CA LYS A 146 3.03 23.76 -9.90
C LYS A 146 2.99 23.41 -8.43
N GLU A 147 4.15 23.14 -7.87
CA GLU A 147 4.29 22.87 -6.44
C GLU A 147 3.74 24.09 -5.65
N PRO A 148 2.82 23.89 -4.72
CA PRO A 148 2.28 24.98 -3.93
C PRO A 148 3.36 25.55 -3.00
N THR A 149 3.43 26.88 -2.93
CA THR A 149 4.28 27.56 -1.93
C THR A 149 3.59 27.46 -0.57
N ILE A 150 4.06 26.54 0.27
CA ILE A 150 3.54 26.37 1.63
C ILE A 150 4.41 27.18 2.58
N GLN A 151 3.85 28.20 3.22
CA GLN A 151 4.50 28.86 4.36
C GLN A 151 4.63 27.84 5.49
N GLN A 152 5.86 27.46 5.82
CA GLN A 152 6.12 26.67 7.01
C GLN A 152 5.81 27.55 8.22
N GLU A 153 4.80 27.19 9.01
CA GLU A 153 4.62 27.79 10.33
C GLU A 153 5.83 27.41 11.18
N ILE A 154 6.68 28.42 11.47
CA ILE A 154 7.78 28.27 12.41
C ILE A 154 7.15 28.16 13.80
N ASN A 155 7.10 26.95 14.34
CA ASN A 155 6.74 26.75 15.75
C ASN A 155 7.92 27.18 16.62
N PHE A 156 7.77 28.29 17.34
CA PHE A 156 8.67 28.73 18.40
C PHE A 156 8.41 27.97 19.71
#